data_AF-A0A836IAI0-F1
#
_entry.id   AF-A0A836IAI0-F1
#
_cell.length_a   1.000
_cell.length_b   1.000
_cell.length_c   1.000
_cell.angle_alpha   90.00
_cell.angle_beta   90.00
_cell.angle_gamma   90.00
#
_symmetry.space_group_name_H-M   'P 1'
#
loop_
_entity.id
_entity.type
_entity.pdbx_description
1 polymer ?
#
loop_
_entity_poly.entity_id
_entity_poly.type
_entity_poly.pdbx_seq_one_letter_code
_entity_poly.pdbx_strand_id
1 'polypeptide(L)'
;MQPPPPAMTPYEEHITRSYQYLNGARMQSAILFNSTTFCIDRCLDTQELYTLMRTTNAPISYRLQKDMEEKKCVQNCSAKWDELFNLTLTETNERAVHEVQANAISKMMGAMQQ
;
A
#
# COMPACT_ATOMS: atom_id res chain seq x y z
N MET A 1 1.45 1.12 -38.24
CA MET A 1 2.46 0.52 -37.35
C MET A 1 3.17 1.65 -36.64
N GLN A 2 3.22 1.64 -35.31
CA GLN A 2 3.94 2.66 -34.54
C GLN A 2 5.45 2.42 -34.75
N PRO A 3 6.26 3.45 -35.04
CA PRO A 3 7.70 3.27 -35.20
C PRO A 3 8.30 2.70 -33.91
N PRO A 4 9.33 1.83 -34.01
CA PRO A 4 9.99 1.32 -32.81
C PRO A 4 10.59 2.48 -32.01
N PRO A 5 10.50 2.44 -30.67
CA PRO A 5 11.10 3.48 -29.85
C PRO A 5 12.61 3.56 -30.10
N PRO A 6 13.20 4.77 -30.07
CA PRO A 6 14.63 4.94 -30.26
C PRO A 6 15.39 4.16 -29.18
N ALA A 7 16.54 3.57 -29.57
CA ALA A 7 17.39 2.84 -28.63
C ALA A 7 17.95 3.81 -27.59
N MET A 8 17.80 3.45 -26.31
CA MET A 8 18.35 4.23 -25.20
C MET A 8 19.88 4.21 -25.24
N THR A 9 20.48 5.35 -24.90
CA THR A 9 21.92 5.41 -24.62
C THR A 9 22.25 4.63 -23.34
N PRO A 10 23.51 4.19 -23.15
CA PRO A 10 23.90 3.51 -21.92
C PRO A 10 23.59 4.32 -20.64
N TYR A 11 23.73 5.64 -20.72
CA TYR A 11 23.40 6.54 -19.62
C TYR A 11 21.89 6.53 -19.28
N GLU A 12 21.03 6.61 -20.30
CA GLU A 12 19.57 6.54 -20.13
C GLU A 12 19.14 5.17 -19.61
N GLU A 13 19.77 4.09 -20.04
CA GLU A 13 19.49 2.74 -19.54
C GLU A 13 19.82 2.62 -18.05
N HIS A 14 21.00 3.12 -17.63
CA HIS A 14 21.40 3.11 -16.23
C HIS A 14 20.48 3.94 -15.35
N ILE A 15 20.14 5.16 -15.77
CA ILE A 15 19.21 6.02 -15.03
C ILE A 15 17.82 5.39 -14.95
N THR A 16 17.31 4.84 -16.05
CA THR A 16 16.00 4.19 -16.08
C THR A 16 15.96 3.02 -15.10
N ARG A 17 17.00 2.18 -15.10
CA ARG A 17 17.13 1.06 -14.16
C ARG A 17 17.20 1.55 -12.71
N SER A 18 18.03 2.55 -12.41
CA SER A 18 18.13 3.14 -11.07
C SER A 18 16.80 3.72 -10.60
N TYR A 19 16.07 4.39 -11.48
CA TYR A 19 14.76 4.95 -11.18
C TYR A 19 13.73 3.85 -10.87
N GLN A 20 13.71 2.77 -11.66
CA GLN A 20 12.87 1.60 -11.40
C GLN A 20 13.18 0.96 -10.03
N TYR A 21 14.46 0.78 -9.71
CA TYR A 21 14.89 0.24 -8.41
C TYR A 21 14.45 1.13 -7.25
N LEU A 22 14.69 2.44 -7.34
CA LEU A 22 14.31 3.39 -6.30
C LEU A 22 12.79 3.42 -6.08
N ASN A 23 12.00 3.37 -7.16
CA ASN A 23 10.55 3.31 -7.05
C ASN A 23 10.07 2.00 -6.43
N GLY A 24 10.65 0.86 -6.82
CA GLY A 24 10.34 -0.43 -6.20
C GLY A 24 10.62 -0.42 -4.69
N ALA A 25 11.78 0.09 -4.28
CA ALA A 25 12.15 0.20 -2.87
C ALA A 25 11.23 1.13 -2.09
N ARG A 26 10.86 2.29 -2.66
CA ARG A 26 9.91 3.24 -2.03
C ARG A 26 8.54 2.60 -1.85
N MET A 27 8.05 1.89 -2.85
CA MET A 27 6.75 1.21 -2.78
C MET A 27 6.76 0.13 -1.71
N GLN A 28 7.79 -0.72 -1.66
CA GLN A 28 7.94 -1.73 -0.61
C GLN A 28 7.99 -1.11 0.78
N SER A 29 8.77 -0.03 0.96
CA SER A 29 8.84 0.68 2.23
C SER A 29 7.49 1.26 2.65
N ALA A 30 6.74 1.85 1.73
CA ALA A 30 5.41 2.37 2.01
C ALA A 30 4.41 1.26 2.38
N ILE A 31 4.46 0.11 1.70
CA ILE A 31 3.62 -1.06 2.00
C ILE A 31 3.90 -1.57 3.41
N LEU A 32 5.18 -1.79 3.74
CA LEU A 32 5.61 -2.27 5.06
C LEU A 32 5.21 -1.31 6.18
N PHE A 33 5.37 -0.01 5.97
CA PHE A 33 5.01 1.00 6.96
C PHE A 33 3.49 1.04 7.17
N ASN A 34 2.72 1.18 6.09
CA ASN A 34 1.26 1.31 6.17
C ASN A 34 0.59 0.06 6.73
N SER A 35 1.07 -1.14 6.36
CA SER A 35 0.52 -2.40 6.88
C SER A 35 0.72 -2.51 8.39
N THR A 36 1.91 -2.16 8.85
CA THR A 36 2.27 -2.19 10.27
C THR A 36 1.44 -1.19 11.06
N THR A 37 1.39 0.07 10.61
CA THR A 37 0.59 1.12 11.27
C THR A 37 -0.89 0.75 11.30
N PHE A 38 -1.47 0.32 10.18
CA PHE A 38 -2.88 -0.05 10.12
C PHE A 38 -3.23 -1.19 11.09
N CYS A 39 -2.42 -2.24 11.12
CA CYS A 39 -2.70 -3.38 11.99
C CYS A 39 -2.46 -3.04 13.47
N ILE A 40 -1.49 -2.17 13.78
CA ILE A 40 -1.28 -1.63 15.13
C ILE A 40 -2.52 -0.85 15.57
N ASP A 41 -2.96 0.13 14.79
CA ASP A 41 -4.10 1.00 15.13
C ASP A 41 -5.40 0.22 15.28
N ARG A 42 -5.57 -0.85 14.50
CA ARG A 42 -6.77 -1.68 14.53
C ARG A 42 -6.78 -2.69 15.68
N CYS A 43 -5.63 -3.24 16.05
CA CYS A 43 -5.56 -4.38 16.96
C CYS A 43 -5.09 -4.05 18.37
N LEU A 44 -4.30 -2.99 18.56
CA LEU A 44 -3.84 -2.60 19.89
C LEU A 44 -4.88 -1.73 20.56
N ASP A 45 -5.26 -2.10 21.78
CA ASP A 45 -6.14 -1.28 22.58
C ASP A 45 -5.37 -0.09 23.14
N THR A 46 -5.46 1.03 22.42
CA THR A 46 -4.84 2.29 22.85
C THR A 46 -5.56 2.87 24.08
N GLN A 47 -6.85 2.57 24.30
CA GLN A 47 -7.60 3.09 25.46
C GLN A 47 -7.12 2.45 26.77
N GLU A 48 -6.78 1.16 26.75
CA GLU A 48 -6.21 0.44 27.89
C GLU A 48 -4.73 0.80 28.16
N LEU A 49 -4.02 1.37 27.18
CA LEU A 49 -2.67 1.94 27.35
C LEU A 49 -2.72 3.31 28.04
N TYR A 50 -3.73 4.13 27.74
CA TYR A 50 -3.91 5.46 28.36
C TYR A 50 -4.65 5.40 29.71
N THR A 51 -5.32 4.31 30.01
CA THR A 51 -5.87 4.05 31.34
C THR A 51 -4.96 3.04 32.04
N LEU A 52 -4.33 3.44 33.15
CA LEU A 52 -3.39 2.64 33.96
C LEU A 52 -3.94 1.28 34.50
N MET A 53 -5.08 0.79 34.01
CA MET A 53 -5.73 -0.44 34.44
C MET A 53 -4.89 -1.68 34.13
N ARG A 54 -4.38 -1.81 32.90
CA ARG A 54 -3.61 -3.00 32.47
C ARG A 54 -2.25 -3.08 33.18
N THR A 55 -1.56 -1.96 33.38
CA THR A 55 -0.22 -1.90 33.96
C THR A 55 -0.20 -1.95 35.49
N THR A 56 -1.16 -1.31 36.16
CA THR A 56 -1.09 -1.08 37.62
C THR A 56 -2.02 -1.98 38.44
N ASN A 57 -3.21 -2.31 37.93
CA ASN A 57 -4.26 -2.97 38.71
C ASN A 57 -4.70 -4.33 38.17
N ALA A 58 -4.38 -4.66 36.92
CA ALA A 58 -4.77 -5.93 36.33
C ALA A 58 -3.84 -7.08 36.76
N PRO A 59 -4.40 -8.26 37.11
CA PRO A 59 -3.59 -9.45 37.38
C PRO A 59 -2.81 -9.88 36.12
N ILE A 60 -1.63 -10.48 36.34
CA ILE A 60 -0.72 -10.89 35.27
C ILE A 60 -1.40 -11.82 34.23
N SER A 61 -2.28 -12.70 34.68
CA SER A 61 -3.04 -13.60 33.80
C SER A 61 -3.92 -12.85 32.80
N TYR A 62 -4.60 -11.78 33.24
CA TYR A 62 -5.41 -10.93 32.38
C TYR A 62 -4.55 -10.23 31.33
N ARG A 63 -3.41 -9.65 31.75
CA ARG A 63 -2.46 -9.01 30.83
C ARG A 63 -1.98 -9.96 29.74
N LEU A 64 -1.51 -11.14 30.14
CA LEU A 64 -1.00 -12.16 29.20
C LEU A 64 -2.08 -12.60 28.21
N GLN A 65 -3.32 -12.77 28.68
CA GLN A 65 -4.43 -13.11 27.81
C GLN A 65 -4.69 -12.00 26.78
N LYS A 66 -4.73 -10.74 27.22
CA LYS A 66 -4.91 -9.58 26.32
C LYS A 66 -3.77 -9.43 25.32
N ASP A 67 -2.53 -9.60 25.75
CA ASP A 67 -1.36 -9.57 24.86
C ASP A 67 -1.46 -10.65 23.78
N MET A 68 -1.93 -11.86 24.15
CA MET A 68 -2.14 -12.96 23.21
C MET A 68 -3.30 -12.71 22.24
N GLU A 69 -4.38 -12.08 22.70
CA GLU A 69 -5.50 -11.64 21.86
C GLU A 69 -5.04 -10.60 20.83
N GLU A 70 -4.30 -9.57 21.26
CA GLU A 70 -3.76 -8.53 20.38
C GLU A 70 -2.76 -9.10 19.38
N LYS A 71 -1.84 -9.95 19.83
CA LYS A 71 -0.88 -10.63 18.94
C LYS A 71 -1.59 -11.44 17.86
N LYS A 72 -2.63 -12.19 18.23
CA LYS A 72 -3.44 -12.97 17.28
C LYS A 72 -4.18 -12.06 16.31
N CYS A 73 -4.68 -10.91 16.78
CA CYS A 73 -5.29 -9.90 15.91
C CYS A 73 -4.28 -9.37 14.88
N VAL A 74 -3.10 -8.94 15.32
CA VAL A 74 -2.05 -8.42 14.43
C VAL A 74 -1.65 -9.45 13.38
N GLN A 75 -1.43 -10.71 13.78
CA GLN A 75 -1.11 -11.80 12.85
C GLN A 75 -2.19 -12.00 11.77
N ASN A 76 -3.47 -11.99 12.18
CA ASN A 76 -4.59 -12.14 11.25
C ASN A 76 -4.74 -10.91 10.35
N CYS A 77 -4.50 -9.72 10.87
CA CYS A 77 -4.54 -8.47 10.12
C CYS A 77 -3.44 -8.45 9.06
N SER A 78 -2.19 -8.75 9.45
CA SER A 78 -1.06 -8.77 8.52
C SER A 78 -1.24 -9.84 7.44
N ALA A 79 -1.79 -11.01 7.78
CA ALA A 79 -2.05 -12.07 6.81
C ALA A 79 -3.08 -11.68 5.74
N LYS A 80 -4.03 -10.79 6.06
CA LYS A 80 -5.05 -10.29 5.13
C LYS A 80 -4.63 -9.01 4.40
N TRP A 81 -3.59 -8.34 4.88
CA TRP A 81 -3.17 -7.05 4.35
C TRP A 81 -2.78 -7.15 2.87
N ASP A 82 -1.99 -8.16 2.50
CA ASP A 82 -1.51 -8.32 1.12
C ASP A 82 -2.66 -8.53 0.13
N GLU A 83 -3.68 -9.30 0.52
CA GLU A 83 -4.88 -9.51 -0.30
C GLU A 83 -5.68 -8.22 -0.48
N LEU A 84 -5.96 -7.50 0.62
CA LEU A 84 -6.67 -6.22 0.58
C LEU A 84 -5.91 -5.16 -0.22
N PHE A 85 -4.59 -5.12 -0.07
CA PHE A 85 -3.72 -4.21 -0.80
C PHE A 85 -3.77 -4.50 -2.30
N ASN A 86 -3.63 -5.77 -2.71
CA ASN A 86 -3.68 -6.17 -4.11
C ASN A 86 -5.04 -5.88 -4.75
N LEU A 87 -6.14 -6.12 -4.02
CA LEU A 87 -7.48 -5.77 -4.48
C LEU A 87 -7.60 -4.27 -4.72
N THR A 88 -7.25 -3.46 -3.71
CA THR A 88 -7.33 -2.00 -3.78
C THR A 88 -6.44 -1.42 -4.89
N LEU A 89 -5.23 -1.97 -5.06
CA LEU A 89 -4.29 -1.57 -6.11
C LEU A 89 -4.87 -1.86 -7.50
N THR A 90 -5.48 -3.02 -7.68
CA THR A 90 -6.11 -3.42 -8.95
C THR A 90 -7.25 -2.48 -9.30
N GLU A 91 -8.18 -2.26 -8.37
CA GLU A 91 -9.32 -1.34 -8.57
C GLU A 91 -8.87 0.10 -8.87
N THR A 92 -7.84 0.57 -8.17
CA THR A 92 -7.30 1.92 -8.38
C THR A 92 -6.63 2.05 -9.75
N ASN A 93 -5.85 1.04 -10.16
CA ASN A 93 -5.21 1.01 -11.47
C ASN A 93 -6.24 0.95 -12.60
N GLU A 94 -7.26 0.10 -12.49
CA GLU A 94 -8.34 0.01 -13.48
C GLU A 94 -9.04 1.36 -13.65
N ARG A 95 -9.37 2.04 -12.54
CA ARG A 95 -9.97 3.37 -12.58
C ARG A 95 -9.06 4.38 -13.29
N ALA A 96 -7.78 4.43 -12.95
CA ALA A 96 -6.82 5.34 -13.57
C ALA A 96 -6.65 5.08 -15.08
N VAL A 97 -6.63 3.81 -15.50
CA VAL A 97 -6.58 3.44 -16.91
C VAL A 97 -7.83 3.93 -17.64
N HIS A 98 -9.02 3.75 -17.06
CA HIS A 98 -10.26 4.25 -17.65
C HIS A 98 -10.26 5.77 -17.81
N GLU A 99 -9.78 6.52 -16.82
CA GLU A 99 -9.67 7.98 -16.89
C GLU A 99 -8.73 8.43 -18.01
N VAL A 100 -7.55 7.81 -18.14
CA VAL A 100 -6.58 8.13 -19.20
C VAL A 100 -7.14 7.79 -20.58
N GLN A 101 -7.80 6.63 -20.72
CA GLN A 101 -8.44 6.22 -21.96
C GLN A 101 -9.57 7.18 -22.36
N ALA A 102 -10.45 7.55 -21.42
CA ALA A 102 -11.53 8.50 -21.67
C ALA A 102 -10.99 9.87 -22.11
N ASN A 103 -9.94 10.35 -21.44
CA ASN A 103 -9.28 11.60 -21.80
C ASN A 103 -8.61 11.54 -23.19
N ALA A 104 -7.99 10.41 -23.55
CA ALA A 104 -7.40 10.23 -24.87
C ALA A 104 -8.46 10.20 -25.99
N ILE A 105 -9.58 9.49 -25.76
CA ILE A 105 -10.70 9.44 -26.71
C ILE A 105 -11.34 10.82 -26.88
N SER A 106 -11.55 11.55 -25.78
CA SER A 106 -12.08 12.92 -25.83
C SER A 106 -11.18 13.85 -26.66
N LYS A 107 -9.86 13.79 -26.46
CA LYS A 107 -8.89 14.55 -27.27
C LYS A 107 -8.92 14.16 -28.75
N MET A 108 -9.01 12.86 -29.06
CA MET A 108 -9.13 12.39 -30.44
C MET A 108 -10.41 12.88 -31.11
N MET A 109 -11.55 12.84 -30.43
CA MET A 109 -12.82 13.32 -30.98
C MET A 109 -12.80 14.84 -31.20
N GLY A 110 -12.22 15.60 -30.26
CA GLY A 110 -12.03 17.04 -30.43
C GLY A 110 -11.10 17.40 -31.59
N ALA A 111 -10.06 16.60 -31.84
CA ALA A 111 -9.16 16.77 -32.97
C ALA A 111 -9.76 16.33 -34.31
N MET A 112 -10.76 15.45 -34.32
CA MET A 112 -11.50 15.05 -35.55
C MET A 112 -12.63 16.01 -35.92
N GLN A 113 -13.07 16.87 -35.00
CA GLN A 113 -14.11 17.89 -35.26
C GLN A 113 -13.54 19.23 -35.75
N GLN A 114 -12.22 19.38 -35.84
CA GLN A 114 -11.53 20.50 -36.50
C GLN A 114 -11.03 20.08 -37.88
#